data_AF-A0A099U9I9-F1
#
_entry.id   AF-A0A099U9I9-F1
#
_cell.length_a   1.000
_cell.length_b   1.000
_cell.length_c   1.000
_cell.angle_alpha   90.00
_cell.angle_beta   90.00
_cell.angle_gamma   90.00
#
_symmetry.space_group_name_H-M   'P 1'
#
loop_
_entity.id
_entity.type
_entity.pdbx_description
1 polymer ?
#
loop_
_entity_poly.entity_id
_entity_poly.type
_entity_poly.pdbx_seq_one_letter_code
_entity_poly.pdbx_strand_id
1 'polypeptide(L)' 'MDNTFRVCITGRYYEIPTSDISATTLEALHKLTDENGSINPRDLLKAFLEASEISNTLQNAITQAHTKIQTIKNTDNIS' A
#
# COMPACT_ATOMS: atom_id res chain seq x y z
N MET A 1 4.59 -19.36 -15.60
CA MET A 1 3.96 -18.08 -15.20
C MET A 1 5.01 -17.02 -15.43
N ASP A 2 4.67 -15.92 -16.09
CA ASP A 2 5.61 -14.81 -16.20
C ASP A 2 5.90 -14.29 -14.79
N ASN A 3 7.16 -14.34 -14.39
CA ASN A 3 7.61 -13.88 -13.07
C ASN A 3 7.70 -12.35 -13.00
N THR A 4 7.06 -11.65 -13.94
CA THR A 4 7.23 -10.22 -14.16
C THR A 4 5.92 -9.63 -14.63
N PHE A 5 5.49 -8.57 -13.95
CA PHE A 5 4.43 -7.68 -14.39
C PHE A 5 5.06 -6.52 -15.16
N ARG A 6 4.73 -6.40 -16.45
CA ARG A 6 5.21 -5.32 -17.30
C ARG A 6 4.14 -4.27 -17.47
N VAL A 7 4.51 -3.00 -17.31
CA VAL A 7 3.59 -1.87 -17.42
C VAL A 7 4.23 -0.68 -18.12
N CYS A 8 3.44 0.06 -18.89
CA CYS A 8 3.85 1.31 -19.50
C CYS A 8 3.35 2.51 -18.69
N ILE A 9 4.23 3.44 -18.34
CA ILE A 9 3.88 4.70 -17.70
C ILE A 9 4.58 5.81 -18.49
N THR A 10 3.81 6.76 -19.03
CA THR A 10 4.34 7.87 -19.86
C THR A 10 5.23 7.43 -21.03
N GLY A 11 4.90 6.30 -21.68
CA GLY A 11 5.69 5.76 -22.79
C GLY A 11 6.96 5.03 -22.38
N ARG A 12 7.20 4.84 -21.07
CA ARG A 12 8.31 4.04 -20.55
C ARG A 12 7.80 2.73 -19.97
N TYR A 13 8.47 1.64 -20.31
CA TYR A 13 8.13 0.33 -19.77
C TYR A 13 8.91 0.06 -18.48
N TYR A 14 8.22 -0.51 -17.52
CA TYR A 14 8.76 -0.98 -16.26
C TYR A 14 8.42 -2.46 -16.11
N GLU A 15 9.38 -3.23 -15.64
CA GLU A 15 9.25 -4.65 -15.37
C GLU A 15 9.38 -4.84 -13.87
N ILE A 16 8.30 -5.34 -13.26
CA ILE A 16 8.20 -5.54 -11.82
C ILE A 16 8.20 -7.05 -11.57
N PRO A 17 9.23 -7.63 -10.93
CA PRO A 17 9.19 -9.03 -10.55
C PRO A 17 7.98 -9.30 -9.65
N THR A 18 7.17 -10.31 -9.99
CA THR A 18 5.98 -10.64 -9.19
C THR A 18 6.33 -11.22 -7.82
N SER A 19 7.59 -11.62 -7.62
CA SER A 19 8.16 -11.97 -6.32
C SER A 19 8.28 -10.79 -5.35
N ASP A 20 8.39 -9.56 -5.87
CA ASP A 20 8.72 -8.38 -5.07
C ASP A 20 7.47 -7.68 -4.52
N ILE A 21 6.29 -8.12 -4.97
CA ILE A 21 5.00 -7.54 -4.59
C ILE A 21 4.02 -8.62 -4.15
N SER A 22 3.06 -8.24 -3.30
CA SER A 22 2.01 -9.15 -2.89
C SER A 22 1.03 -9.44 -4.04
N ALA A 23 0.32 -10.57 -3.97
CA ALA A 23 -0.73 -10.89 -4.92
C ALA A 23 -1.83 -9.81 -4.99
N THR A 24 -2.18 -9.20 -3.85
CA THR A 24 -3.15 -8.10 -3.79
C THR A 24 -2.62 -6.84 -4.48
N THR A 25 -1.34 -6.53 -4.32
CA THR A 25 -0.70 -5.40 -5.02
C THR A 25 -0.69 -5.64 -6.53
N LEU A 26 -0.36 -6.85 -6.96
CA LEU A 26 -0.39 -7.22 -8.37
C LEU A 26 -1.81 -7.08 -8.96
N GLU A 27 -2.84 -7.55 -8.25
CA GLU A 27 -4.24 -7.38 -8.67
C GLU A 27 -4.64 -5.91 -8.77
N ALA A 28 -4.22 -5.07 -7.82
CA ALA A 28 -4.48 -3.63 -7.85
C ALA A 28 -3.79 -2.96 -9.04
N LEU A 29 -2.55 -3.34 -9.35
CA LEU A 29 -1.84 -2.85 -10.54
C LEU A 29 -2.56 -3.25 -11.83
N HIS A 30 -3.02 -4.50 -11.94
CA HIS A 30 -3.83 -4.93 -13.09
C HIS A 30 -5.10 -4.09 -13.27
N LYS A 31 -5.79 -3.72 -12.18
CA LYS A 31 -6.98 -2.85 -12.24
C LYS A 31 -6.68 -1.41 -12.68
N LEU A 32 -5.47 -0.93 -12.44
CA LEU A 32 -5.01 0.39 -12.88
C LEU A 32 -4.53 0.41 -14.34
N THR A 33 -4.28 -0.78 -14.91
CA THR A 33 -3.73 -0.92 -16.24
C THR A 33 -4.86 -0.94 -17.27
N ASP A 34 -4.71 -0.20 -18.36
CA ASP A 34 -5.64 -0.24 -19.48
C ASP A 34 -5.39 -1.44 -20.41
N GLU A 35 -6.22 -1.57 -21.45
CA GLU A 35 -6.14 -2.64 -22.45
C GLU A 35 -4.80 -2.67 -23.20
N ASN A 36 -4.04 -1.57 -23.20
CA ASN A 36 -2.73 -1.45 -23.85
C ASN A 36 -1.57 -1.73 -22.89
N GLY A 37 -1.83 -2.17 -21.66
CA GLY A 37 -0.78 -2.38 -20.67
C GLY A 37 -0.21 -1.07 -20.11
N SER A 38 -0.96 0.04 -20.21
CA SER A 38 -0.53 1.36 -19.76
C SER A 38 -1.26 1.80 -18.50
N ILE A 39 -0.56 2.50 -17.60
CA ILE A 39 -1.15 3.14 -16.43
C ILE A 39 -1.08 4.66 -16.61
N ASN A 40 -2.20 5.33 -16.34
CA ASN A 40 -2.22 6.79 -16.24
C ASN A 40 -1.45 7.23 -14.98
N PRO A 41 -0.42 8.09 -15.09
CA PRO A 41 0.37 8.55 -13.94
C PRO A 41 -0.46 9.18 -12.82
N ARG A 42 -1.56 9.86 -13.17
CA ARG A 42 -2.47 10.47 -12.21
C ARG A 42 -3.18 9.41 -11.36
N ASP A 43 -3.63 8.34 -11.99
CA ASP A 43 -4.34 7.26 -11.30
C ASP A 43 -3.38 6.45 -10.42
N LEU A 44 -2.15 6.24 -10.90
CA LEU A 44 -1.08 5.65 -10.08
C LEU A 44 -0.78 6.48 -8.84
N LEU A 45 -0.60 7.80 -9.00
CA LEU A 45 -0.34 8.69 -7.89
C LEU A 45 -1.51 8.73 -6.90
N LYS A 46 -2.76 8.77 -7.41
CA LYS A 46 -3.96 8.72 -6.58
C LYS A 46 -4.01 7.44 -5.74
N ALA A 47 -3.82 6.28 -6.37
CA ALA A 47 -3.82 4.99 -5.68
C ALA A 47 -2.71 4.91 -4.60
N PHE A 48 -1.53 5.46 -4.90
CA PHE A 48 -0.44 5.55 -3.93
C PHE A 48 -0.81 6.41 -2.72
N LEU A 49 -1.40 7.59 -2.94
CA LEU A 49 -1.81 8.49 -1.86
C LEU A 49 -2.90 7.87 -0.98
N GLU A 50 -3.90 7.23 -1.58
CA GLU A 50 -4.97 6.52 -0.84
C GLU A 50 -4.39 5.39 0.02
N ALA A 51 -3.47 4.59 -0.52
CA ALA A 51 -2.80 3.54 0.24
C ALA A 51 -1.95 4.11 1.40
N SER A 52 -1.25 5.22 1.16
CA SER A 52 -0.48 5.91 2.20
C SER A 52 -1.36 6.46 3.31
N GLU A 53 -2.52 7.01 2.98
CA GLU A 53 -3.46 7.56 3.96
C GLU A 53 -4.02 6.45 4.87
N ILE A 54 -4.36 5.30 4.30
CA ILE A 54 -4.80 4.12 5.05
C ILE A 54 -3.68 3.63 5.99
N SER A 55 -2.45 3.53 5.50
CA SER A 55 -1.30 3.09 6.29
C SER A 55 -1.05 4.04 7.48
N ASN A 56 -1.08 5.35 7.24
CA ASN A 56 -0.91 6.37 8.27
C ASN A 56 -2.04 6.28 9.31
N THR A 57 -3.28 6.09 8.88
CA THR A 57 -4.44 5.94 9.77
C THR A 57 -4.29 4.72 10.67
N LEU A 58 -3.88 3.58 10.12
CA LEU A 58 -3.64 2.36 10.89
C LEU A 58 -2.50 2.55 11.91
N GLN A 59 -1.39 3.14 11.49
CA GLN A 59 -0.25 3.40 12.38
C GLN A 59 -0.65 4.31 13.56
N ASN A 60 -1.46 5.34 13.29
CA ASN A 60 -1.99 6.22 14.33
C ASN A 60 -2.92 5.47 15.29
N ALA A 61 -3.82 4.62 14.78
CA ALA A 61 -4.72 3.81 15.61
C ALA A 61 -3.94 2.84 16.52
N ILE A 62 -2.92 2.16 15.99
CA ILE A 62 -2.05 1.28 16.77
C ILE A 62 -1.32 2.07 17.87
N THR A 63 -0.78 3.25 17.53
CA THR A 63 -0.08 4.11 18.49
C THR A 63 -1.02 4.54 19.62
N GLN A 64 -2.24 4.97 19.30
CA GLN A 64 -3.25 5.33 20.31
C GLN A 64 -3.65 4.15 21.19
N ALA A 65 -3.84 2.97 20.61
CA ALA A 65 -4.16 1.75 21.35
C ALA A 65 -3.02 1.37 22.31
N HIS A 66 -1.77 1.44 21.85
CA HIS A 66 -0.60 1.17 22.67
C HIS A 66 -0.50 2.16 23.84
N THR A 67 -0.67 3.46 23.59
CA THR A 67 -0.68 4.48 24.65
C THR A 67 -1.77 4.20 25.69
N LYS A 68 -3.00 3.86 25.27
CA LYS A 68 -4.08 3.51 26.20
C LYS A 68 -3.73 2.31 27.08
N ILE A 69 -3.17 1.25 26.51
CA ILE A 69 -2.76 0.06 27.28
C ILE A 69 -1.68 0.41 28.30
N GLN A 70 -0.67 1.20 27.91
CA GLN A 70 0.40 1.63 28.81
C GLN A 70 -0.13 2.49 29.96
N THR A 71 -1.06 3.41 29.67
CA THR A 71 -1.71 4.22 30.71
C THR A 71 -2.47 3.35 31.71
N ILE A 72 -3.26 2.37 31.24
CA ILE A 72 -4.00 1.46 32.13
C ILE A 72 -3.05 0.67 33.04
N LYS A 73 -2.00 0.06 32.46
CA LYS A 73 -0.98 -0.68 33.23
C LYS A 73 -0.26 0.18 34.27
N ASN A 74 -0.02 1.45 33.97
CA ASN A 74 0.63 2.36 34.91
C ASN A 74 -0.31 2.78 36.03
N THR A 75 -1.61 2.90 35.79
CA THR A 75 -2.60 3.22 36.83
C THR A 75 -2.78 2.06 37.82
N ASP A 76 -2.72 0.80 37.35
CA ASP A 76 -2.83 -0.40 38.21
C ASP A 76 -1.61 -0.59 39.14
N ASN A 77 -0.45 -0.02 38.82
CA ASN A 77 0.77 -0.08 39.66
C ASN A 77 0.84 1.03 40.73
N ILE A 78 -0.16 1.90 40.81
CA ILE A 78 -0.21 3.03 41.75
C ILE A 78 -1.33 2.84 42.81
N SER A 79 -2.05 1.71 42.79
CA SER A 79 -3.00 1.31 43.84
C SER A 79 -2.42 0.21 44.73
#